data_AF-A0A7C3X9X1-F1
#
_entry.id   AF-A0A7C3X9X1-F1
#
_cell.length_a   1.000
_cell.length_b   1.000
_cell.length_c   1.000
_cell.angle_alpha   90.00
_cell.angle_beta   90.00
_cell.angle_gamma   90.00
#
_symmetry.space_group_name_H-M   'P 1'
#
loop_
_entity.id
_entity.type
_entity.pdbx_description
1 polymer ?
#
loop_
_entity_poly.entity_id
_entity_poly.type
_entity_poly.pdbx_seq_one_letter_code
_entity_poly.pdbx_strand_id
1 'polypeptide(L)'
;MYEIGELRRRAEAAAEKPAPFGKDLDLSAYTGQAAECSYVDSLEELEEIGEEELARAGVEKSGVRRSGSFVQIDGTVVHRKALEKGVEILSTAEALEKYDWLRDYYWKTVEVDADKYTAAVALQSCEGYFMRALPGSRTIYPLQ
;
A
#
# COMPACT_ATOMS: atom_id res chain seq x y z
N MET A 1 -12.67 -19.34 -3.58
CA MET A 1 -11.34 -18.85 -3.18
C MET A 1 -10.44 -18.95 -4.39
N TYR A 2 -9.80 -17.87 -4.86
CA TYR A 2 -8.83 -18.02 -5.96
C TYR A 2 -7.53 -18.55 -5.36
N GLU A 3 -7.01 -19.65 -5.89
CA GLU A 3 -5.64 -20.04 -5.58
C GLU A 3 -4.69 -18.94 -6.08
N ILE A 4 -3.63 -18.66 -5.33
CA ILE A 4 -2.59 -17.69 -5.70
C ILE A 4 -2.07 -17.96 -7.12
N GLY A 5 -1.99 -19.24 -7.52
CA GLY A 5 -1.60 -19.63 -8.87
C GLY A 5 -2.56 -19.15 -9.96
N GLU A 6 -3.86 -19.08 -9.69
CA GLU A 6 -4.84 -18.57 -10.67
C GLU A 6 -4.73 -17.06 -10.85
N LEU A 7 -4.60 -16.31 -9.74
CA LEU A 7 -4.38 -14.86 -9.80
C LEU A 7 -3.13 -14.53 -10.60
N ARG A 8 -2.05 -15.29 -10.37
CA ARG A 8 -0.80 -15.14 -11.11
C ARG A 8 -0.98 -15.38 -12.61
N ARG A 9 -1.66 -16.47 -13.02
CA ARG A 9 -1.90 -16.76 -14.45
C ARG A 9 -2.71 -15.67 -15.15
N ARG A 10 -3.74 -15.14 -14.48
CA ARG A 10 -4.56 -14.05 -15.01
C ARG A 10 -3.73 -12.77 -15.19
N ALA A 11 -2.92 -12.42 -14.20
CA ALA A 11 -2.02 -11.29 -14.29
C ALA A 11 -0.99 -11.45 -15.42
N GLU A 12 -0.35 -12.62 -15.54
CA GLU A 12 0.59 -12.92 -16.64
C GLU A 12 -0.07 -12.76 -18.03
N ALA A 13 -1.32 -13.20 -18.18
CA ALA A 13 -2.07 -13.05 -19.43
C ALA A 13 -2.41 -11.58 -19.78
N ALA A 14 -2.38 -10.68 -18.80
CA ALA A 14 -2.69 -9.26 -18.97
C ALA A 14 -1.45 -8.36 -18.98
N ALA A 15 -0.23 -8.91 -18.96
CA ALA A 15 1.02 -8.14 -18.88
C ALA A 15 1.19 -7.07 -19.97
N GLU A 16 0.65 -7.31 -21.18
CA GLU A 16 0.72 -6.37 -22.30
C GLU A 16 -0.60 -5.61 -22.56
N LYS A 17 -1.63 -5.83 -21.73
CA LYS A 17 -2.96 -5.26 -21.92
C LYS A 17 -2.94 -3.76 -21.60
N PRO A 18 -3.13 -2.84 -22.56
CA PRO A 18 -3.15 -1.41 -22.26
C PRO A 18 -4.40 -1.02 -21.46
N ALA A 19 -4.29 0.02 -20.65
CA ALA A 19 -5.46 0.63 -20.02
C ALA A 19 -6.36 1.31 -21.05
N PRO A 20 -7.68 1.43 -20.80
CA PRO A 20 -8.62 2.01 -21.75
C PRO A 20 -8.42 3.51 -21.99
N PHE A 21 -7.75 4.22 -21.06
CA PHE A 21 -7.53 5.66 -21.11
C PHE A 21 -6.09 6.01 -20.73
N GLY A 22 -5.61 7.14 -21.25
CA GLY A 22 -4.27 7.65 -20.98
C GLY A 22 -3.22 7.15 -21.97
N LYS A 23 -1.96 7.57 -21.75
CA LYS A 23 -0.82 7.11 -22.55
C LYS A 23 -0.50 5.67 -22.16
N ASP A 24 -0.30 4.80 -23.15
CA ASP A 24 0.23 3.47 -22.92
C ASP A 24 1.72 3.58 -22.56
N LEU A 25 2.07 3.12 -21.35
CA LEU A 25 3.43 3.17 -20.84
C LEU A 25 4.14 1.83 -21.08
N ASP A 26 5.38 1.91 -21.53
CA ASP A 26 6.29 0.77 -21.57
C ASP A 26 6.87 0.56 -20.16
N LEU A 27 6.33 -0.43 -19.44
CA LEU A 27 6.75 -0.74 -18.08
C LEU A 27 8.17 -1.30 -18.00
N SER A 28 8.72 -1.83 -19.11
CA SER A 28 10.10 -2.33 -19.15
C SER A 28 11.15 -1.21 -19.06
N ALA A 29 10.74 0.04 -19.33
CA ALA A 29 11.59 1.22 -19.21
C ALA A 29 11.77 1.68 -17.75
N TYR A 30 11.08 1.07 -16.78
CA TYR A 30 11.12 1.43 -15.36
C TYR A 30 11.73 0.30 -14.53
N THR A 31 12.45 0.66 -13.46
CA THR A 31 12.97 -0.30 -12.48
C THR A 31 12.04 -0.39 -11.27
N GLY A 32 11.74 -1.61 -10.84
CA GLY A 32 11.06 -1.87 -9.57
C GLY A 32 12.03 -2.06 -8.39
N GLN A 33 13.34 -2.01 -8.62
CA GLN A 33 14.34 -2.06 -7.57
C GLN A 33 14.70 -0.64 -7.12
N ALA A 34 14.47 -0.37 -5.85
CA ALA A 34 14.96 0.79 -5.14
C ALA A 34 15.76 0.34 -3.91
N ALA A 35 16.51 1.28 -3.33
CA ALA A 35 17.19 1.02 -2.06
C ALA A 35 16.15 0.82 -0.96
N GLU A 36 16.38 -0.15 -0.08
CA GLU A 36 15.58 -0.28 1.14
C GLU A 36 15.81 0.97 2.00
N CYS A 37 14.71 1.59 2.40
CA CYS A 37 14.70 2.67 3.39
C CYS A 37 14.61 2.09 4.80
N SER A 38 15.16 2.80 5.78
CA SER A 38 15.09 2.35 7.17
C SER A 38 13.71 2.62 7.76
N TYR A 39 13.26 1.75 8.66
CA TYR A 39 12.05 2.00 9.43
C TYR A 39 12.30 3.03 10.52
N VAL A 40 11.36 3.97 10.71
CA VAL A 40 11.38 4.98 11.77
C VAL A 40 10.16 4.86 12.68
N ASP A 41 10.37 4.95 13.99
CA ASP A 41 9.28 4.85 14.99
C ASP A 41 8.45 6.13 15.11
N SER A 42 9.03 7.25 14.70
CA SER A 42 8.41 8.57 14.60
C SER A 42 8.61 9.15 13.22
N LEU A 43 7.58 9.77 12.64
CA LEU A 43 7.73 10.49 11.37
C LEU A 43 8.69 11.68 11.47
N GLU A 44 8.91 12.22 12.67
CA GLU A 44 9.90 13.28 12.88
C GLU A 44 11.32 12.82 12.56
N GLU A 45 11.60 11.52 12.68
CA GLU A 45 12.90 10.90 12.40
C GLU A 45 13.10 10.57 10.92
N LEU A 46 12.08 10.73 10.07
CA LEU A 46 12.18 10.43 8.63
C LEU A 46 13.09 11.46 7.94
N GLU A 47 14.25 11.02 7.43
CA GLU A 47 15.22 11.91 6.78
C GLU A 47 15.02 11.97 5.26
N GLU A 48 14.48 10.89 4.68
CA GLU A 48 14.31 10.70 3.24
C GLU A 48 13.33 11.73 2.63
N ILE A 49 12.36 12.19 3.41
CA ILE A 49 11.37 13.18 2.97
C ILE A 49 11.28 14.33 3.98
N GLY A 50 11.52 15.54 3.48
CA GLY A 50 11.41 16.78 4.26
C GLY A 50 9.98 17.09 4.70
N GLU A 51 9.85 17.86 5.77
CA GLU A 51 8.56 18.29 6.32
C GLU A 51 7.71 19.05 5.31
N GLU A 52 8.31 19.97 4.53
CA GLU A 52 7.59 20.73 3.51
C GLU A 52 7.00 19.85 2.40
N GLU A 53 7.71 18.79 1.99
CA GLU A 53 7.23 17.87 0.96
C GLU A 53 6.08 17.00 1.48
N LEU A 54 6.18 16.51 2.71
CA LEU A 54 5.06 15.83 3.37
C LEU A 54 3.84 16.77 3.54
N ALA A 55 4.08 18.01 3.97
CA ALA A 55 3.02 19.00 4.15
C ALA A 55 2.30 19.35 2.84
N ARG A 56 3.01 19.38 1.69
CA ARG A 56 2.41 19.56 0.36
C ARG A 56 1.45 18.43 -0.02
N ALA A 57 1.71 17.22 0.48
CA ALA A 57 0.80 16.07 0.34
C ALA A 57 -0.26 16.01 1.46
N GLY A 58 -0.28 16.97 2.38
CA GLY A 58 -1.21 17.00 3.52
C GLY A 58 -0.83 16.07 4.68
N VAL A 59 0.41 15.58 4.72
CA VAL A 59 0.91 14.69 5.78
C VAL A 59 1.57 15.53 6.88
N GLU A 60 1.07 15.40 8.11
CA GLU A 60 1.60 16.10 9.28
C GLU A 60 2.74 15.29 9.92
N LYS A 61 3.97 15.76 9.79
CA LYS A 61 5.20 15.08 10.23
C LYS A 61 5.35 15.05 11.75
N SER A 62 4.98 16.12 12.45
CA SER A 62 4.95 16.16 13.93
C SER A 62 3.99 15.13 14.51
N GLY A 63 3.04 14.74 13.69
CA GLY A 63 2.01 13.85 14.09
C GLY A 63 1.11 14.46 15.16
N VAL A 64 0.45 15.55 14.82
CA VAL A 64 -0.60 16.14 15.64
C VAL A 64 -1.92 16.00 14.89
N ARG A 65 -3.05 15.82 15.61
CA ARG A 65 -4.41 15.73 15.02
C ARG A 65 -4.56 14.69 13.89
N ARG A 66 -3.97 13.51 14.07
CA ARG A 66 -4.21 12.31 13.25
C ARG A 66 -4.37 11.08 14.14
N SER A 67 -5.13 10.10 13.66
CA SER A 67 -5.42 8.85 14.37
C SER A 67 -4.40 7.74 14.07
N GLY A 68 -3.49 8.00 13.13
CA GLY A 68 -2.38 7.14 12.77
C GLY A 68 -1.75 7.57 11.46
N SER A 69 -0.62 6.97 11.14
CA SER A 69 0.16 7.26 9.94
C SER A 69 0.65 5.97 9.27
N PHE A 70 0.74 5.96 7.94
CA PHE A 70 1.46 4.97 7.14
C PHE A 70 2.31 5.70 6.09
N VAL A 71 3.59 5.35 5.97
CA VAL A 71 4.47 5.91 4.94
C VAL A 71 5.24 4.78 4.27
N GLN A 72 5.27 4.83 2.95
CA GLN A 72 6.02 3.92 2.09
C GLN A 72 6.85 4.74 1.10
N ILE A 73 8.11 4.36 0.93
CA ILE A 73 9.05 4.97 0.00
C ILE A 73 9.58 3.86 -0.90
N ASP A 74 9.40 4.02 -2.21
CA ASP A 74 9.86 3.10 -3.25
C ASP A 74 9.58 1.61 -2.99
N GLY A 75 8.40 1.28 -2.45
CA GLY A 75 8.02 -0.10 -2.12
C GLY A 75 8.35 -0.55 -0.70
N THR A 76 9.11 0.23 0.07
CA THR A 76 9.48 -0.09 1.46
C THR A 76 8.58 0.65 2.44
N VAL A 77 7.99 -0.07 3.40
CA VAL A 77 7.22 0.56 4.50
C VAL A 77 8.20 1.14 5.52
N VAL A 78 8.29 2.47 5.58
CA VAL A 78 9.23 3.19 6.45
C VAL A 78 8.61 3.62 7.78
N HIS A 79 7.29 3.71 7.86
CA HIS A 79 6.60 4.03 9.10
C HIS A 79 5.17 3.51 9.08
N ARG A 80 4.71 2.92 10.18
CA ARG A 80 3.28 2.67 10.40
C ARG A 80 2.91 2.72 11.87
N LYS A 81 1.86 3.48 12.21
CA LYS A 81 1.43 3.61 13.60
C LYS A 81 -0.04 3.96 13.72
N ALA A 82 -0.81 3.10 14.37
CA ALA A 82 -2.14 3.44 14.86
C ALA A 82 -2.02 4.09 16.24
N LEU A 83 -2.78 5.16 16.48
CA LEU A 83 -2.76 5.92 17.74
C LEU A 83 -4.06 5.81 18.51
N GLU A 84 -5.10 5.32 17.86
CA GLU A 84 -6.41 5.14 18.45
C GLU A 84 -6.73 3.67 18.70
N LYS A 85 -7.36 3.41 19.84
CA LYS A 85 -7.77 2.07 20.21
C LYS A 85 -8.83 1.55 19.25
N GLY A 86 -8.61 0.35 18.73
CA GLY A 86 -9.54 -0.31 17.80
C GLY A 86 -9.31 0.06 16.34
N VAL A 87 -8.25 0.79 16.02
CA VAL A 87 -7.74 0.93 14.66
C VAL A 87 -6.48 0.09 14.50
N GLU A 88 -6.38 -0.63 13.40
CA GLU A 88 -5.18 -1.35 12.98
C GLU A 88 -4.60 -0.70 11.72
N ILE A 89 -3.28 -0.54 11.70
CA ILE A 89 -2.50 -0.17 10.52
C ILE A 89 -1.36 -1.16 10.41
N LEU A 90 -1.34 -1.92 9.31
CA LEU A 90 -0.33 -2.92 8.97
C LEU A 90 0.12 -2.69 7.52
N SER A 91 1.25 -3.28 7.13
CA SER A 91 1.48 -3.48 5.70
C SER A 91 0.50 -4.51 5.15
N THR A 92 0.24 -4.46 3.84
CA THR A 92 -0.60 -5.46 3.17
C THR A 92 -0.04 -6.87 3.35
N ALA A 93 1.29 -7.04 3.27
CA ALA A 93 1.94 -8.33 3.49
C ALA A 93 1.71 -8.84 4.92
N GLU A 94 1.98 -8.00 5.93
CA GLU A 94 1.75 -8.35 7.34
C GLU A 94 0.29 -8.71 7.61
N ALA A 95 -0.65 -8.00 7.00
CA ALA A 95 -2.07 -8.28 7.17
C ALA A 95 -2.49 -9.60 6.52
N LEU A 96 -1.95 -9.95 5.35
CA LEU A 96 -2.20 -11.22 4.67
C LEU A 96 -1.60 -12.42 5.41
N GLU A 97 -0.49 -12.22 6.13
CA GLU A 97 0.09 -13.23 7.02
C GLU A 97 -0.73 -13.37 8.31
N LYS A 98 -1.19 -12.26 8.89
CA LYS A 98 -1.92 -12.23 10.16
C LYS A 98 -3.36 -12.74 10.03
N TYR A 99 -4.00 -12.53 8.88
CA TYR A 99 -5.43 -12.72 8.70
C TYR A 99 -5.78 -13.60 7.50
N ASP A 100 -6.02 -14.90 7.74
CA ASP A 100 -6.42 -15.84 6.68
C ASP A 100 -7.67 -15.39 5.91
N TRP A 101 -8.64 -14.80 6.62
CA TRP A 101 -9.89 -14.28 6.04
C TRP A 101 -9.68 -13.10 5.08
N LEU A 102 -8.53 -12.42 5.14
CA LEU A 102 -8.26 -11.28 4.25
C LEU A 102 -8.12 -11.71 2.78
N ARG A 103 -7.79 -13.00 2.54
CA ARG A 103 -7.75 -13.60 1.20
C ARG A 103 -9.10 -13.57 0.49
N ASP A 104 -10.20 -13.46 1.23
CA ASP A 104 -11.54 -13.33 0.65
C ASP A 104 -11.83 -11.91 0.13
N TYR A 105 -10.94 -10.94 0.40
CA TYR A 105 -11.04 -9.54 -0.04
C TYR A 105 -9.90 -9.14 -0.99
N TYR A 106 -8.75 -9.80 -0.89
CA TYR A 106 -7.58 -9.53 -1.72
C TYR A 106 -7.87 -9.80 -3.21
N TRP A 107 -7.62 -8.80 -4.08
CA TRP A 107 -7.94 -8.81 -5.52
C TRP A 107 -9.40 -9.16 -5.86
N LYS A 108 -10.36 -8.70 -5.04
CA LYS A 108 -11.80 -8.85 -5.31
C LYS A 108 -12.47 -7.60 -5.86
N THR A 109 -12.04 -6.43 -5.39
CA THR A 109 -12.60 -5.16 -5.84
C THR A 109 -11.93 -4.67 -7.11
N VAL A 110 -10.62 -4.92 -7.22
CA VAL A 110 -9.81 -4.63 -8.41
C VAL A 110 -9.34 -5.98 -8.92
N GLU A 111 -9.52 -6.22 -10.22
CA GLU A 111 -9.10 -7.47 -10.86
C GLU A 111 -7.63 -7.39 -11.25
N VAL A 112 -6.90 -8.49 -11.07
CA VAL A 112 -5.47 -8.59 -11.43
C VAL A 112 -5.22 -8.37 -12.92
N ASP A 113 -6.21 -8.64 -13.77
CA ASP A 113 -6.13 -8.59 -15.23
C ASP A 113 -6.92 -7.42 -15.83
N ALA A 114 -7.21 -6.38 -15.03
CA ALA A 114 -7.85 -5.17 -15.53
C ALA A 114 -7.02 -4.52 -16.66
N ASP A 115 -5.71 -4.37 -16.44
CA ASP A 115 -4.73 -3.91 -17.42
C ASP A 115 -3.30 -4.33 -17.00
N LYS A 116 -2.29 -3.91 -17.77
CA LYS A 116 -0.87 -4.17 -17.52
C LYS A 116 -0.38 -3.60 -16.19
N TYR A 117 -1.02 -2.55 -15.66
CA TYR A 117 -0.62 -1.92 -14.40
C TYR A 117 -1.08 -2.76 -13.21
N THR A 118 -2.35 -3.20 -13.20
CA THR A 118 -2.83 -4.12 -12.17
C THR A 118 -2.11 -5.46 -12.22
N ALA A 119 -1.82 -5.94 -13.44
CA ALA A 119 -1.05 -7.16 -13.64
C ALA A 119 0.37 -7.04 -13.07
N ALA A 120 1.07 -5.93 -13.34
CA ALA A 120 2.40 -5.69 -12.80
C ALA A 120 2.39 -5.68 -11.27
N VAL A 121 1.43 -5.00 -10.64
CA VAL A 121 1.29 -4.96 -9.16
C VAL A 121 0.94 -6.33 -8.58
N ALA A 122 0.22 -7.19 -9.29
CA ALA A 122 -0.11 -8.54 -8.83
C ALA A 122 1.08 -9.51 -8.95
N LEU A 123 1.97 -9.31 -9.93
CA LEU A 123 3.13 -10.15 -10.19
C LEU A 123 4.36 -9.75 -9.39
N GLN A 124 4.46 -8.48 -9.03
CA GLN A 124 5.49 -7.95 -8.15
C GLN A 124 4.99 -7.96 -6.71
N SER A 125 5.86 -8.22 -5.75
CA SER A 125 5.52 -8.04 -4.34
C SER A 125 5.47 -6.55 -4.03
N CYS A 126 4.33 -5.91 -4.26
CA CYS A 126 4.12 -4.51 -3.87
C CYS A 126 3.57 -4.46 -2.45
N GLU A 127 4.28 -3.75 -1.56
CA GLU A 127 3.72 -3.35 -0.28
C GLU A 127 2.62 -2.31 -0.47
N GLY A 128 1.80 -2.19 0.56
CA GLY A 128 0.77 -1.18 0.70
C GLY A 128 0.29 -1.15 2.15
N TYR A 129 -0.83 -0.50 2.41
CA TYR A 129 -1.42 -0.45 3.74
C TYR A 129 -2.66 -1.32 3.85
N PHE A 130 -2.80 -1.93 5.02
CA PHE A 130 -4.06 -2.47 5.52
C PHE A 130 -4.51 -1.64 6.71
N MET A 131 -5.65 -0.97 6.55
CA MET A 131 -6.27 -0.18 7.60
C MET A 131 -7.63 -0.78 7.97
N ARG A 132 -7.82 -1.10 9.26
CA ARG A 132 -9.07 -1.71 9.75
C ARG A 132 -9.55 -1.01 11.01
N ALA A 133 -10.81 -0.58 10.99
CA ALA A 133 -11.56 -0.18 12.18
C ALA A 133 -12.29 -1.41 12.75
N LEU A 134 -12.05 -1.73 14.02
CA LEU A 134 -12.75 -2.81 14.73
C LEU A 134 -14.22 -2.42 14.99
N PRO A 135 -15.13 -3.41 15.19
CA PRO A 135 -16.53 -3.11 15.48
C PRO A 135 -16.70 -2.14 16.65
N GLY A 136 -17.48 -1.08 16.42
CA GLY A 136 -17.73 -0.04 17.42
C GLY A 136 -16.58 0.95 17.66
N SER A 137 -15.46 0.83 16.96
CA SER A 137 -14.41 1.85 16.99
C SER A 137 -14.82 3.09 16.20
N ARG A 138 -14.25 4.24 16.58
CA ARG A 138 -14.47 5.52 15.93
C ARG A 138 -13.19 6.31 15.98
N THR A 139 -12.81 6.90 14.84
CA THR A 139 -11.74 7.89 14.79
C THR A 139 -12.27 9.32 14.85
N ILE A 140 -11.55 10.18 15.56
CA ILE A 140 -11.87 11.62 15.63
C ILE A 140 -11.04 12.38 14.58
N TYR A 141 -9.86 11.87 14.26
CA TYR A 141 -8.96 12.43 13.27
C TYR A 141 -8.78 11.47 12.08
N PRO A 142 -8.28 11.96 10.92
CA PRO A 142 -7.99 11.09 9.79
C PRO A 142 -6.78 10.18 10.06
N LEU A 143 -6.72 9.07 9.33
CA LEU A 143 -5.49 8.33 9.08
C LEU A 143 -4.80 8.98 7.87
N GLN A 144 -3.48 9.05 7.91
CA GLN A 144 -2.66 9.57 6.82
C GLN A 144 -1.69 8.51 6.31
#